data_AF-A0AAV5U9Z5-F1
#
_entry.id   AF-A0AAV5U9Z5-F1
#
_cell.length_a   1.000
_cell.length_b   1.000
_cell.length_c   1.000
_cell.angle_alpha   90.00
_cell.angle_beta   90.00
_cell.angle_gamma   90.00
#
_symmetry.space_group_name_H-M   'P 1'
#
loop_
_entity.id
_entity.type
_entity.pdbx_description
1 polymer ?
#
loop_
_entity_poly.entity_id
_entity_poly.type
_entity_poly.pdbx_seq_one_letter_code
_entity_poly.pdbx_strand_id
1 'polypeptide(L)'
;DDDCYDFDAIINSDGLIENCMKVSSSSTVFEMAETECAANLSSLASIHSKQANDFIRRKSVSMGYSDGVLIGGSVSDDGTFSW
;
A
#
# COMPACT_ATOMS: atom_id res chain seq x y z
N ASP A 1 16.01 14.89 4.61
CA ASP A 1 15.40 14.52 3.33
C ASP A 1 14.94 13.10 3.43
N ASP A 2 13.65 12.92 3.69
CA ASP A 2 13.00 11.62 3.55
C ASP A 2 12.64 11.51 2.07
N ASP A 3 13.37 10.70 1.30
CA ASP A 3 13.27 10.63 -0.17
C ASP A 3 11.97 9.96 -0.68
N CYS A 4 10.87 10.00 0.09
CA CYS A 4 9.57 9.44 -0.30
C CYS A 4 8.73 10.39 -1.18
N TYR A 5 9.21 11.60 -1.50
CA TYR A 5 8.49 12.58 -2.33
C TYR A 5 7.02 12.79 -1.87
N ASP A 6 6.05 12.43 -2.72
CA ASP A 6 4.61 12.56 -2.47
C ASP A 6 4.00 11.35 -1.72
N PHE A 7 4.82 10.38 -1.33
CA PHE A 7 4.42 9.21 -0.55
C PHE A 7 4.72 9.43 0.94
N ASP A 8 3.94 8.79 1.80
CA ASP A 8 4.19 8.80 3.24
C ASP A 8 5.30 7.79 3.57
N ALA A 9 6.33 8.26 4.27
CA ALA A 9 7.41 7.39 4.77
C ALA A 9 6.93 6.49 5.91
N ILE A 10 7.16 5.19 5.76
CA ILE A 10 6.92 4.18 6.79
C ILE A 10 8.24 3.93 7.50
N ILE A 11 8.30 4.29 8.77
CA ILE A 11 9.52 4.22 9.56
C ILE A 11 9.52 2.94 10.41
N ASN A 12 10.62 2.17 10.37
CA ASN A 12 10.80 0.98 11.20
C ASN A 12 11.18 1.33 12.65
N SER A 13 11.42 0.31 13.48
CA SER A 13 11.80 0.49 14.89
C SER A 13 13.13 1.21 15.09
N ASP A 14 14.01 1.17 14.09
CA ASP A 14 15.36 1.76 14.13
C ASP A 14 15.36 3.22 13.65
N GLY A 15 14.19 3.77 13.31
CA GLY A 15 14.06 5.15 12.83
C GLY A 15 14.43 5.33 11.35
N LEU A 16 14.57 4.25 10.58
CA LEU A 16 14.88 4.27 9.16
C LEU A 16 13.61 4.08 8.32
N ILE A 17 13.62 4.62 7.09
CA ILE A 17 12.56 4.38 6.11
C ILE A 17 12.59 2.91 5.71
N GLU A 18 11.51 2.19 6.03
CA GLU A 18 11.24 0.82 5.60
C GLU A 18 10.61 0.80 4.21
N ASN A 19 9.65 1.69 3.98
CA ASN A 19 8.88 1.76 2.74
C ASN A 19 8.27 3.16 2.55
N CYS A 20 7.85 3.48 1.34
CA CYS A 20 7.08 4.69 1.02
C CYS A 20 5.71 4.26 0.49
N MET A 21 4.62 4.70 1.12
CA MET A 21 3.27 4.24 0.78
C MET A 21 2.29 5.40 0.62
N LYS A 22 1.28 5.21 -0.24
CA LYS A 22 0.21 6.17 -0.46
C LYS A 22 -1.12 5.44 -0.57
N VAL A 23 -2.15 5.98 0.08
CA VAL A 23 -3.52 5.49 -0.04
C VAL A 23 -4.30 6.43 -0.98
N SER A 24 -5.02 5.87 -1.94
CA SER A 24 -5.73 6.59 -3.00
C SER A 24 -7.20 6.17 -3.08
N SER A 25 -8.08 7.07 -3.53
CA SER A 25 -9.48 6.78 -3.91
C SER A 25 -9.64 6.37 -5.38
N SER A 26 -8.55 6.13 -6.11
CA SER A 26 -8.57 6.08 -7.57
C SER A 26 -9.43 4.97 -8.17
N SER A 27 -9.52 3.80 -7.53
CA SER A 27 -10.34 2.71 -8.05
C SER A 27 -10.69 1.66 -6.98
N THR A 28 -11.83 0.99 -7.19
CA THR A 28 -12.25 -0.22 -6.46
C THR A 28 -12.04 -1.49 -7.27
N VAL A 29 -11.50 -1.38 -8.49
CA VAL A 29 -11.19 -2.51 -9.38
C VAL A 29 -9.69 -2.77 -9.33
N PHE A 30 -9.29 -4.00 -8.99
CA PHE A 30 -7.89 -4.37 -8.76
C PHE A 30 -6.95 -3.99 -9.90
N GLU A 31 -7.25 -4.39 -11.14
CA GLU A 31 -6.40 -4.12 -12.31
C GLU A 31 -6.23 -2.62 -12.59
N MET A 32 -7.28 -1.83 -12.38
CA MET A 32 -7.22 -0.38 -12.53
C MET A 32 -6.40 0.27 -11.41
N ALA A 33 -6.51 -0.23 -10.18
CA ALA A 33 -5.72 0.24 -9.05
C ALA A 33 -4.23 -0.05 -9.25
N GLU A 34 -3.87 -1.26 -9.72
CA GLU A 34 -2.49 -1.62 -10.05
C GLU A 34 -1.95 -0.76 -11.20
N THR A 35 -2.75 -0.52 -12.24
CA THR A 35 -2.37 0.37 -13.36
C THR A 35 -2.08 1.79 -12.89
N GLU A 36 -2.88 2.32 -11.98
CA GLU A 36 -2.68 3.65 -11.39
C GLU A 36 -1.41 3.70 -10.52
N CYS A 37 -1.17 2.68 -9.70
CA CYS A 37 0.07 2.56 -8.93
C CYS A 37 1.28 2.52 -9.87
N ALA A 38 1.22 1.75 -10.96
CA ALA A 38 2.27 1.65 -11.96
C ALA A 38 2.53 2.99 -12.68
N ALA A 39 1.49 3.79 -12.92
CA ALA A 39 1.64 5.14 -13.48
C ALA A 39 2.43 6.09 -12.56
N ASN A 40 2.47 5.80 -11.26
CA ASN A 40 3.28 6.50 -10.26
C ASN A 40 4.62 5.81 -9.95
N LEU A 41 5.09 4.91 -10.84
CA LEU A 41 6.32 4.10 -10.65
C LEU A 41 6.28 3.26 -9.36
N SER A 42 5.10 2.81 -8.97
CA SER A 42 4.84 1.99 -7.77
C SER A 42 3.98 0.78 -8.10
N SER A 43 3.70 -0.07 -7.11
CA SER A 43 2.75 -1.19 -7.22
C SER A 43 1.71 -1.09 -6.11
N LEU A 44 0.64 -1.89 -6.17
CA LEU A 44 -0.20 -2.10 -5.01
C LEU A 44 0.65 -2.57 -3.82
N ALA A 45 0.25 -2.10 -2.64
CA ALA A 45 0.99 -2.33 -1.42
C ALA A 45 1.10 -3.81 -1.05
N SER A 46 2.31 -4.28 -0.78
CA SER A 46 2.55 -5.50 -0.02
C SER A 46 2.76 -5.18 1.46
N ILE A 47 2.36 -6.09 2.34
CA ILE A 47 2.44 -5.89 3.79
C ILE A 47 3.39 -6.90 4.40
N HIS A 48 4.54 -6.41 4.87
CA HIS A 48 5.59 -7.22 5.50
C HIS A 48 5.88 -6.83 6.96
N SER A 49 5.24 -5.77 7.45
CA SER A 49 5.48 -5.25 8.80
C SER A 49 4.20 -4.76 9.46
N LYS A 50 4.22 -4.71 10.80
CA LYS A 50 3.12 -4.13 11.57
C LYS A 50 2.98 -2.64 11.28
N GLN A 51 4.09 -1.94 11.07
CA GLN A 51 4.15 -0.50 10.79
C GLN A 51 3.41 -0.18 9.49
N ALA A 52 3.67 -0.93 8.42
CA ALA A 52 2.97 -0.79 7.15
C ALA A 52 1.46 -1.07 7.29
N ASN A 53 1.09 -2.16 7.97
CA ASN A 53 -0.32 -2.50 8.20
C ASN A 53 -1.07 -1.42 9.01
N ASP A 54 -0.46 -0.95 10.10
CA ASP A 54 -1.03 0.11 10.94
C ASP A 54 -1.18 1.42 10.18
N PHE A 55 -0.20 1.77 9.34
CA PHE A 55 -0.26 2.95 8.48
C PHE A 55 -1.45 2.88 7.53
N ILE A 56 -1.57 1.79 6.75
CA ILE A 56 -2.67 1.60 5.80
C ILE A 56 -4.01 1.73 6.52
N ARG A 57 -4.17 1.04 7.65
CA ARG A 57 -5.42 1.07 8.43
C ARG A 57 -5.76 2.49 8.91
N ARG A 58 -4.80 3.21 9.51
CA ARG A 58 -5.05 4.56 10.03
C ARG A 58 -5.34 5.55 8.90
N LYS A 59 -4.55 5.50 7.81
CA LYS A 59 -4.71 6.37 6.66
C LYS A 59 -6.06 6.15 5.99
N SER A 60 -6.44 4.89 5.76
CA SER A 60 -7.74 4.53 5.17
C SER A 60 -8.91 5.07 5.99
N VAL A 61 -8.89 4.89 7.32
CA VAL A 61 -9.92 5.45 8.21
C VAL A 61 -9.95 6.97 8.16
N SER A 62 -8.78 7.63 8.18
CA SER A 62 -8.69 9.09 8.13
C SER A 62 -9.23 9.69 6.84
N MET A 63 -9.17 8.92 5.73
CA MET A 63 -9.70 9.30 4.42
C MET A 63 -11.16 8.88 4.22
N GLY A 64 -11.77 8.20 5.20
CA GLY A 64 -13.15 7.73 5.11
C GLY A 64 -13.34 6.40 4.35
N TYR A 65 -12.27 5.67 4.05
CA TYR A 65 -12.33 4.36 3.40
C TYR A 65 -12.60 3.25 4.43
N SER A 66 -13.82 3.21 4.94
CA SER A 66 -14.25 2.21 5.94
C SER A 66 -14.46 0.81 5.37
N ASP A 67 -14.70 0.72 4.05
CA ASP A 67 -15.00 -0.55 3.36
C ASP A 67 -13.74 -1.33 2.97
N GLY A 68 -12.56 -0.80 3.30
CA GLY A 68 -11.27 -1.39 3.01
C GLY A 68 -10.55 -0.71 1.85
N VAL A 69 -9.37 -1.23 1.53
CA VAL A 69 -8.51 -0.79 0.42
C VAL A 69 -7.93 -2.00 -0.30
N LEU A 70 -7.59 -1.83 -1.57
CA LEU A 70 -6.91 -2.85 -2.36
C LEU A 70 -5.42 -2.91 -1.99
N ILE A 71 -4.88 -4.13 -1.94
CA ILE A 71 -3.47 -4.44 -1.67
C ILE A 71 -2.99 -5.48 -2.67
N GLY A 72 -1.68 -5.61 -2.92
CA GLY A 72 -1.12 -6.33 -4.06
C GLY A 72 -1.19 -7.86 -4.02
N GLY A 73 -1.88 -8.43 -3.02
CA GLY A 73 -1.97 -9.87 -2.85
C GLY A 73 -2.74 -10.57 -3.98
N SER A 74 -2.16 -11.63 -4.53
CA SER A 74 -2.76 -12.50 -5.55
C SER A 74 -2.67 -13.97 -5.15
N VAL A 75 -3.56 -14.80 -5.69
CA VAL A 75 -3.57 -16.26 -5.48
C VAL A 75 -3.51 -16.94 -6.83
N SER A 76 -2.53 -17.82 -7.01
CA SER A 76 -2.36 -18.64 -8.21
C SER A 76 -3.39 -19.77 -8.27
N ASP A 77 -3.54 -20.40 -9.44
CA ASP A 77 -4.50 -21.51 -9.65
C ASP A 77 -4.25 -22.71 -8.72
N ASP A 78 -3.02 -22.90 -8.26
CA ASP A 78 -2.63 -23.94 -7.30
C ASP A 78 -2.91 -23.57 -5.84
N GLY A 79 -3.49 -22.39 -5.59
CA GLY A 79 -3.78 -21.86 -4.26
C GLY A 79 -2.60 -21.17 -3.59
N THR A 80 -1.46 -21.01 -4.26
CA THR A 80 -0.29 -20.31 -3.71
C THR A 80 -0.54 -18.81 -3.69
N PHE A 81 -0.39 -18.19 -2.51
CA PHE A 81 -0.45 -16.74 -2.36
C PHE A 81 0.90 -16.09 -2.66
N SER A 82 0.86 -14.97 -3.39
CA SER A 82 1.99 -14.09 -3.63
C SER A 82 1.59 -12.63 -3.42
N TRP A 83 2.53 -11.83 -2.94
CA TRP A 83 2.47 -10.38 -3.06
C TRP A 83 2.86 -9.94 -4.46
#